data_AF-A0A285IX49-F1
#
_entry.id   AF-A0A285IX49-F1
#
_cell.length_a   1.000
_cell.length_b   1.000
_cell.length_c   1.000
_cell.angle_alpha   90.00
_cell.angle_beta   90.00
_cell.angle_gamma   90.00
#
_symmetry.space_group_name_H-M   'P 1'
#
loop_
_entity.id
_entity.type
_entity.pdbx_description
1 polymer ?
#
loop_
_entity_poly.entity_id
_entity_poly.type
_entity_poly.pdbx_seq_one_letter_code
_entity_poly.pdbx_strand_id
1 'polypeptide(L)'
;MKKLTSLLGASVFALSAFAASAAPVNINGVTWDPSSPLSFAADTDFFTQSIINNPGDTLSGWGKIGSVNANSGFCSGCELTFEFGGFNASSVSPGVISNTNPDSLFSSTGWVINIDFQFAGGFANFWVDNTPDFDTSFASSTNGDLWLSMTPNTGFGPSLTANAWIAYDPDTGTILFDEIINGTGLAFLDATGGAAFGNFDLDSQLFGADARVTSRFGVRATPENLTMNAVTVPEPASLAILGLGLLGMGALSRRRKA
;
A
#
# COMPACT_ATOMS: atom_id res chain seq x y z
N MET A 1 -49.76 31.88 16.18
CA MET A 1 -49.09 30.69 16.76
C MET A 1 -49.25 29.39 15.94
N LYS A 2 -50.21 29.26 15.01
CA LYS A 2 -50.43 28.00 14.24
C LYS A 2 -49.55 27.80 12.98
N LYS A 3 -48.72 28.76 12.58
CA LYS A 3 -47.87 28.66 11.37
C LYS A 3 -46.40 28.29 11.66
N LEU A 4 -45.97 28.30 12.92
CA LEU A 4 -44.57 28.05 13.29
C LEU A 4 -44.26 26.56 13.53
N THR A 5 -45.26 25.75 13.86
CA THR A 5 -45.14 24.30 14.05
C THR A 5 -44.94 23.54 12.73
N SER A 6 -45.35 24.11 11.59
CA SER A 6 -45.18 23.49 10.26
C SER A 6 -43.75 23.59 9.72
N LEU A 7 -42.90 24.46 10.26
CA LEU A 7 -41.51 24.65 9.80
C LEU A 7 -40.51 23.68 10.45
N LEU A 8 -40.84 23.13 11.62
CA LEU A 8 -39.97 22.23 12.40
C LEU A 8 -40.10 20.76 11.98
N GLY A 9 -41.26 20.34 11.44
CA GLY A 9 -41.46 18.98 10.92
C GLY A 9 -40.71 18.73 9.60
N ALA A 10 -40.50 19.77 8.79
CA ALA A 10 -39.77 19.68 7.53
C ALA A 10 -38.24 19.62 7.72
N SER A 11 -37.70 20.15 8.83
CA SER A 11 -36.26 20.21 9.07
C SER A 11 -35.67 18.86 9.51
N VAL A 12 -36.47 18.02 10.19
CA VAL A 12 -36.01 16.70 10.67
C VAL A 12 -36.00 15.66 9.54
N PHE A 13 -36.92 15.73 8.58
CA PHE A 13 -36.94 14.85 7.41
C PHE A 13 -35.90 15.24 6.33
N ALA A 14 -35.43 16.49 6.31
CA ALA A 14 -34.37 16.92 5.41
C ALA A 14 -32.96 16.47 5.86
N LEU A 15 -32.77 16.18 7.15
CA LEU A 15 -31.48 15.74 7.71
C LEU A 15 -31.24 14.22 7.56
N SER A 16 -32.28 13.42 7.37
CA SER A 16 -32.17 11.97 7.15
C SER A 16 -31.83 11.57 5.72
N ALA A 17 -31.76 12.53 4.78
CA ALA A 17 -31.49 12.28 3.36
C ALA A 17 -29.98 12.27 3.02
N PHE A 18 -29.11 12.62 3.97
CA PHE A 18 -27.67 12.46 3.79
C PHE A 18 -27.32 11.00 4.10
N ALA A 19 -27.48 10.12 3.11
CA ALA A 19 -26.64 8.94 3.07
C ALA A 19 -25.19 9.45 3.16
N ALA A 20 -24.51 9.15 4.26
CA ALA A 20 -23.13 9.58 4.48
C ALA A 20 -22.22 8.84 3.49
N SER A 21 -22.15 9.33 2.25
CA SER A 21 -21.02 9.02 1.37
C SER A 21 -19.81 9.65 2.03
N ALA A 22 -18.80 8.85 2.33
CA ALA A 22 -17.50 9.39 2.71
C ALA A 22 -17.02 10.29 1.56
N ALA A 23 -16.61 11.52 1.87
CA ALA A 23 -15.89 12.32 0.90
C ALA A 23 -14.54 11.66 0.60
N PRO A 24 -13.97 11.85 -0.61
CA PRO A 24 -12.59 11.46 -0.87
C PRO A 24 -11.67 12.10 0.16
N VAL A 25 -10.78 11.30 0.75
CA VAL A 25 -9.75 11.80 1.68
C VAL A 25 -8.70 12.53 0.85
N ASN A 26 -8.20 13.68 1.32
CA ASN A 26 -7.07 14.37 0.68
C ASN A 26 -5.99 14.71 1.71
N ILE A 27 -4.82 14.08 1.57
CA ILE A 27 -3.63 14.37 2.37
C ILE A 27 -2.50 14.79 1.43
N ASN A 28 -2.10 16.06 1.52
CA ASN A 28 -1.02 16.67 0.73
C ASN A 28 -1.18 16.54 -0.80
N GLY A 29 -2.42 16.45 -1.29
CA GLY A 29 -2.73 16.30 -2.71
C GLY A 29 -2.97 14.86 -3.16
N VAL A 30 -2.59 13.87 -2.35
CA VAL A 30 -2.94 12.45 -2.57
C VAL A 30 -4.39 12.25 -2.15
N THR A 31 -5.21 11.81 -3.10
CA THR A 31 -6.65 11.64 -2.91
C THR A 31 -7.08 10.20 -3.14
N TRP A 32 -7.98 9.70 -2.29
CA TRP A 32 -8.58 8.38 -2.49
C TRP A 32 -9.99 8.32 -1.92
N ASP A 33 -10.77 7.36 -2.41
CA ASP A 33 -12.12 7.10 -1.91
C ASP A 33 -12.06 6.02 -0.82
N PRO A 34 -12.25 6.36 0.46
CA PRO A 34 -12.23 5.39 1.56
C PRO A 34 -13.46 4.46 1.53
N SER A 35 -14.51 4.82 0.78
CA SER A 35 -15.70 3.98 0.57
C SER A 35 -15.61 3.07 -0.66
N SER A 36 -14.49 3.13 -1.39
CA SER A 36 -14.20 2.21 -2.48
C SER A 36 -14.31 0.75 -2.02
N PRO A 37 -14.90 -0.15 -2.83
CA PRO A 37 -14.87 -1.59 -2.55
C PRO A 37 -13.45 -2.16 -2.44
N LEU A 38 -12.45 -1.46 -3.00
CA LEU A 38 -11.03 -1.81 -2.91
C LEU A 38 -10.33 -1.14 -1.70
N SER A 39 -11.05 -0.35 -0.90
CA SER A 39 -10.50 0.58 0.11
C SER A 39 -9.37 1.42 -0.48
N PHE A 40 -8.20 1.55 0.17
CA PHE A 40 -7.01 2.12 -0.46
C PHE A 40 -6.28 1.00 -1.21
N ALA A 41 -6.20 1.10 -2.53
CA ALA A 41 -5.46 0.16 -3.38
C ALA A 41 -4.51 0.91 -4.30
N ALA A 42 -3.21 0.83 -4.05
CA ALA A 42 -2.19 1.49 -4.85
C ALA A 42 -1.45 0.50 -5.75
N ASP A 43 -1.20 0.90 -6.99
CA ASP A 43 -0.40 0.16 -7.98
C ASP A 43 0.71 1.05 -8.53
N THR A 44 1.87 0.46 -8.80
CA THR A 44 3.04 1.18 -9.31
C THR A 44 3.02 1.35 -10.82
N ASP A 45 3.57 2.47 -11.30
CA ASP A 45 3.95 2.64 -12.72
C ASP A 45 5.43 2.32 -12.97
N PHE A 46 6.25 2.45 -11.93
CA PHE A 46 7.66 2.08 -11.91
C PHE A 46 8.02 1.43 -10.58
N PHE A 47 8.77 0.35 -10.64
CA PHE A 47 9.30 -0.37 -9.50
C PHE A 47 10.65 -0.98 -9.86
N THR A 48 11.61 -0.90 -8.94
CA THR A 48 12.89 -1.58 -9.04
C THR A 48 13.35 -2.04 -7.66
N GLN A 49 14.15 -3.10 -7.63
CA GLN A 49 14.63 -3.71 -6.40
C GLN A 49 16.03 -4.31 -6.58
N SER A 50 16.76 -4.44 -5.47
CA SER A 50 18.02 -5.17 -5.41
C SER A 50 17.82 -6.68 -5.59
N ILE A 51 18.86 -7.36 -6.05
CA ILE A 51 18.88 -8.81 -6.21
C ILE A 51 19.42 -9.47 -4.91
N ILE A 52 18.84 -10.61 -4.54
CA ILE A 52 19.16 -11.36 -3.32
C ILE A 52 19.71 -12.72 -3.69
N ASN A 53 20.96 -12.98 -3.29
CA ASN A 53 21.67 -14.20 -3.67
C ASN A 53 21.89 -15.12 -2.46
N ASN A 54 22.15 -14.53 -1.30
CA ASN A 54 22.55 -15.24 -0.09
C ASN A 54 21.77 -14.77 1.14
N PRO A 55 21.64 -15.62 2.17
CA PRO A 55 21.28 -15.15 3.50
C PRO A 55 22.25 -14.06 3.98
N GLY A 56 21.71 -13.00 4.56
CA GLY A 56 22.45 -11.81 4.98
C GLY A 56 22.44 -10.67 3.97
N ASP A 57 22.10 -10.92 2.71
CA ASP A 57 21.89 -9.84 1.73
C ASP A 57 20.67 -9.00 2.13
N THR A 58 20.71 -7.70 1.84
CA THR A 58 19.62 -6.78 2.17
C THR A 58 18.81 -6.45 0.92
N LEU A 59 17.51 -6.70 0.99
CA LEU A 59 16.54 -6.28 0.00
C LEU A 59 16.17 -4.81 0.22
N SER A 60 16.32 -4.03 -0.85
CA SER A 60 15.86 -2.65 -0.94
C SER A 60 15.37 -2.34 -2.35
N GLY A 61 14.67 -1.23 -2.49
CA GLY A 61 14.17 -0.77 -3.77
C GLY A 61 13.38 0.51 -3.62
N TRP A 62 12.88 1.00 -4.76
CA TRP A 62 12.12 2.23 -4.83
C TRP A 62 11.20 2.22 -6.03
N GLY A 63 10.27 3.17 -6.06
CA GLY A 63 9.46 3.39 -7.23
C GLY A 63 8.43 4.49 -7.09
N LYS A 64 7.45 4.46 -7.99
CA LYS A 64 6.39 5.45 -8.09
C LYS A 64 5.03 4.78 -8.17
N ILE A 65 4.06 5.36 -7.47
CA ILE A 65 2.66 4.96 -7.52
C ILE A 65 2.02 5.57 -8.75
N GLY A 66 1.53 4.73 -9.65
CA GLY A 66 0.86 5.13 -10.89
C GLY A 66 -0.65 5.31 -10.73
N SER A 67 -1.27 4.62 -9.77
CA SER A 67 -2.69 4.80 -9.49
C SER A 67 -3.04 4.45 -8.05
N VAL A 68 -4.11 5.09 -7.54
CA VAL A 68 -4.79 4.72 -6.31
C VAL A 68 -6.25 4.50 -6.63
N ASN A 69 -6.82 3.36 -6.22
CA ASN A 69 -8.19 2.94 -6.50
C ASN A 69 -8.51 2.93 -8.01
N ALA A 70 -7.53 2.48 -8.82
CA ALA A 70 -7.58 2.53 -10.29
C ALA A 70 -7.76 3.94 -10.88
N ASN A 71 -7.50 4.99 -10.11
CA ASN A 71 -7.50 6.38 -10.55
C ASN A 71 -6.05 6.88 -10.65
N SER A 72 -5.59 7.25 -11.85
CA SER A 72 -4.28 7.87 -12.06
C SER A 72 -4.26 9.37 -11.75
N GLY A 73 -5.44 10.00 -11.64
CA GLY A 73 -5.60 11.39 -11.21
C GLY A 73 -5.61 11.58 -9.70
N PHE A 74 -5.19 10.58 -8.93
CA PHE A 74 -5.19 10.60 -7.46
C PHE A 74 -4.28 11.68 -6.87
N CYS A 75 -3.25 12.10 -7.61
CA CYS A 75 -2.27 13.13 -7.22
C CYS A 75 -2.21 14.25 -8.26
N SER A 76 -3.23 15.12 -8.33
CA SER A 76 -3.25 16.18 -9.36
C SER A 76 -2.25 17.29 -9.01
N GLY A 77 -1.13 17.35 -9.74
CA GLY A 77 -0.04 18.30 -9.47
C GLY A 77 0.95 17.81 -8.42
N CYS A 78 0.94 16.52 -8.09
CA CYS A 78 1.94 15.89 -7.25
C CYS A 78 2.32 14.52 -7.78
N GLU A 79 3.30 13.91 -7.14
CA GLU A 79 3.61 12.50 -7.30
C GLU A 79 3.79 11.83 -5.94
N LEU A 80 3.46 10.54 -5.91
CA LEU A 80 3.62 9.68 -4.75
C LEU A 80 4.66 8.62 -5.10
N THR A 81 5.81 8.70 -4.44
CA THR A 81 6.92 7.77 -4.59
C THR A 81 7.11 6.97 -3.32
N PHE A 82 7.91 5.91 -3.40
CA PHE A 82 8.23 5.09 -2.24
C PHE A 82 9.66 4.56 -2.29
N GLU A 83 10.17 4.26 -1.11
CA GLU A 83 11.36 3.45 -0.90
C GLU A 83 11.05 2.33 0.09
N PHE A 84 11.81 1.25 0.00
CA PHE A 84 11.84 0.22 1.02
C PHE A 84 13.25 -0.31 1.17
N GLY A 85 13.58 -0.81 2.36
CA GLY A 85 14.91 -1.30 2.65
C GLY A 85 15.02 -1.97 4.01
N GLY A 86 16.20 -2.46 4.33
CA GLY A 86 16.48 -3.11 5.62
C GLY A 86 15.86 -4.50 5.78
N PHE A 87 15.29 -5.07 4.73
CA PHE A 87 14.81 -6.45 4.70
C PHE A 87 16.00 -7.39 4.52
N ASN A 88 16.53 -7.93 5.61
CA ASN A 88 17.69 -8.83 5.54
C ASN A 88 17.22 -10.25 5.26
N ALA A 89 17.79 -10.89 4.23
CA ALA A 89 17.49 -12.27 3.87
C ALA A 89 17.88 -13.20 5.03
N SER A 90 16.89 -13.69 5.75
CA SER A 90 17.07 -14.67 6.82
C SER A 90 17.20 -16.09 6.29
N SER A 91 16.60 -16.38 5.14
CA SER A 91 16.76 -17.65 4.42
C SER A 91 16.64 -17.46 2.92
N VAL A 92 17.49 -18.18 2.18
CA VAL A 92 17.38 -18.40 0.73
C VAL A 92 17.39 -19.91 0.55
N SER A 93 16.24 -20.50 0.24
CA SER A 93 16.05 -21.94 0.23
C SER A 93 15.79 -22.43 -1.19
N PRO A 94 16.76 -23.13 -1.81
CA PRO A 94 16.54 -23.75 -3.11
C PRO A 94 15.55 -24.91 -3.03
N GLY A 95 14.63 -24.92 -3.98
CA GLY A 95 13.61 -25.93 -4.16
C GLY A 95 13.89 -26.83 -5.36
N VAL A 96 12.86 -27.06 -6.17
CA VAL A 96 12.89 -28.04 -7.26
C VAL A 96 13.51 -27.43 -8.52
N ILE A 97 14.52 -28.11 -9.06
CA ILE A 97 15.06 -27.85 -10.41
C ILE A 97 14.13 -28.50 -11.45
N SER A 98 13.82 -27.80 -12.52
CA SER A 98 12.92 -28.26 -13.57
C SER A 98 13.27 -27.67 -14.94
N ASN A 99 13.29 -28.52 -15.97
CA ASN A 99 13.28 -28.12 -17.38
C ASN A 99 11.89 -28.26 -18.03
N THR A 100 10.91 -28.83 -17.33
CA THR A 100 9.55 -29.01 -17.85
C THR A 100 8.56 -27.99 -17.30
N ASN A 101 8.97 -27.14 -16.36
CA ASN A 101 8.17 -26.01 -15.90
C ASN A 101 8.01 -25.01 -17.08
N PRO A 102 6.81 -24.44 -17.35
CA PRO A 102 6.64 -23.40 -18.36
C PRO A 102 7.61 -22.21 -18.27
N ASP A 103 8.08 -21.88 -17.06
CA ASP A 103 9.07 -20.83 -16.83
C ASP A 103 10.45 -21.18 -17.43
N SER A 104 10.77 -22.46 -17.65
CA SER A 104 12.03 -22.89 -18.28
C SER A 104 12.19 -22.39 -19.71
N LEU A 105 11.08 -22.14 -20.42
CA LEU A 105 11.07 -21.62 -21.79
C LEU A 105 11.59 -20.18 -21.90
N PHE A 106 11.59 -19.46 -20.77
CA PHE A 106 12.04 -18.08 -20.69
C PHE A 106 13.44 -17.98 -20.07
N SER A 107 14.02 -19.12 -19.67
CA SER A 107 15.39 -19.17 -19.17
C SER A 107 16.40 -19.34 -20.29
N SER A 108 17.53 -18.65 -20.19
CA SER A 108 18.69 -18.75 -21.06
C SER A 108 19.30 -20.14 -21.12
N THR A 109 19.13 -20.95 -20.06
CA THR A 109 19.66 -22.32 -19.96
C THR A 109 18.63 -23.38 -20.35
N GLY A 110 17.34 -23.02 -20.46
CA GLY A 110 16.24 -23.98 -20.59
C GLY A 110 15.91 -24.73 -19.29
N TRP A 111 16.45 -24.31 -18.15
CA TRP A 111 16.25 -24.90 -16.83
C TRP A 111 15.99 -23.80 -15.80
N VAL A 112 15.08 -24.08 -14.86
CA VAL A 112 14.78 -23.18 -13.75
C VAL A 112 14.84 -23.91 -12.43
N ILE A 113 15.04 -23.15 -11.37
CA ILE A 113 14.90 -23.61 -9.99
C ILE A 113 13.95 -22.68 -9.25
N ASN A 114 13.09 -23.25 -8.40
CA ASN A 114 12.28 -22.47 -7.49
C ASN A 114 13.08 -22.12 -6.25
N ILE A 115 13.08 -20.85 -5.84
CA ILE A 115 13.75 -20.38 -4.63
C ILE A 115 12.73 -19.69 -3.73
N ASP A 116 12.70 -20.11 -2.46
CA ASP A 116 11.96 -19.44 -1.40
C ASP A 116 12.88 -18.50 -0.63
N PHE A 117 12.39 -17.29 -0.38
CA PHE A 117 13.08 -16.25 0.38
C PHE A 117 12.25 -15.86 1.60
N GLN A 118 12.92 -15.69 2.73
CA GLN A 118 12.34 -15.10 3.93
C GLN A 118 13.24 -13.98 4.43
N PHE A 119 12.63 -12.87 4.83
CA PHE A 119 13.34 -11.69 5.29
C PHE A 119 12.97 -11.31 6.71
N ALA A 120 13.87 -10.63 7.39
CA ALA A 120 13.67 -10.07 8.72
C ALA A 120 14.02 -8.58 8.74
N GLY A 121 13.27 -7.84 9.56
CA GLY A 121 13.39 -6.39 9.63
C GLY A 121 12.82 -5.71 8.39
N GLY A 122 13.15 -4.43 8.25
CA GLY A 122 12.80 -3.63 7.08
C GLY A 122 11.87 -2.47 7.40
N PHE A 123 11.65 -1.65 6.39
CA PHE A 123 10.74 -0.50 6.41
C PHE A 123 10.24 -0.22 5.00
N ALA A 124 9.14 0.50 4.90
CA ALA A 124 8.66 1.12 3.67
C ALA A 124 8.22 2.55 3.96
N ASN A 125 8.72 3.51 3.18
CA ASN A 125 8.35 4.91 3.29
C ASN A 125 7.77 5.39 1.96
N PHE A 126 6.75 6.24 2.05
CA PHE A 126 6.09 6.88 0.93
C PHE A 126 6.29 8.40 1.05
N TRP A 127 6.58 9.03 -0.08
CA TRP A 127 6.93 10.44 -0.18
C TRP A 127 5.98 11.12 -1.16
N VAL A 128 5.46 12.28 -0.76
CA VAL A 128 4.66 13.12 -1.65
C VAL A 128 5.50 14.31 -2.09
N ASP A 129 5.62 14.50 -3.39
CA ASP A 129 6.27 15.66 -3.99
C ASP A 129 5.25 16.46 -4.81
N ASN A 130 5.15 17.77 -4.55
CA ASN A 130 4.28 18.70 -5.26
C ASN A 130 4.95 19.35 -6.48
N THR A 131 6.17 18.93 -6.84
CA THR A 131 6.86 19.25 -8.10
C THR A 131 7.13 17.96 -8.86
N PRO A 132 6.19 17.46 -9.69
CA PRO A 132 6.36 16.17 -10.37
C PRO A 132 7.59 16.15 -11.28
N ASP A 133 8.66 15.50 -10.83
CA ASP A 133 9.96 15.46 -11.51
C ASP A 133 10.65 14.09 -11.45
N PHE A 134 9.95 13.05 -10.98
CA PHE A 134 10.43 11.68 -10.94
C PHE A 134 11.11 11.24 -12.23
N ASP A 135 12.38 10.87 -12.08
CA ASP A 135 13.29 10.51 -13.16
C ASP A 135 13.79 9.06 -13.07
N THR A 136 13.09 8.21 -12.31
CA THR A 136 13.44 6.81 -12.00
C THR A 136 14.65 6.60 -11.07
N SER A 137 15.31 7.68 -10.64
CA SER A 137 16.40 7.59 -9.67
C SER A 137 15.88 7.43 -8.23
N PHE A 138 16.73 6.86 -7.37
CA PHE A 138 16.45 6.82 -5.93
C PHE A 138 16.29 8.22 -5.33
N ALA A 139 17.06 9.21 -5.83
CA ALA A 139 17.02 10.58 -5.33
C ALA A 139 15.65 11.23 -5.56
N SER A 140 15.07 11.08 -6.75
CA SER A 140 13.71 11.57 -7.05
C SER A 140 12.60 10.71 -6.44
N SER A 141 12.94 9.57 -5.83
CA SER A 141 11.98 8.73 -5.08
C SER A 141 11.83 9.15 -3.61
N THR A 142 12.72 10.03 -3.13
CA THR A 142 12.87 10.38 -1.70
C THR A 142 13.04 11.89 -1.47
N ASN A 143 12.76 12.71 -2.48
CA ASN A 143 12.89 14.18 -2.46
C ASN A 143 11.64 14.92 -1.93
N GLY A 144 10.54 14.21 -1.68
CA GLY A 144 9.29 14.77 -1.18
C GLY A 144 9.17 14.82 0.35
N ASP A 145 7.98 15.17 0.83
CA ASP A 145 7.62 15.11 2.23
C ASP A 145 7.17 13.69 2.63
N LEU A 146 7.54 13.22 3.82
CA LEU A 146 7.16 11.90 4.32
C LEU A 146 5.63 11.80 4.48
N TRP A 147 4.99 11.05 3.58
CA TRP A 147 3.55 10.90 3.52
C TRP A 147 3.05 9.74 4.38
N LEU A 148 3.70 8.58 4.29
CA LEU A 148 3.39 7.40 5.10
C LEU A 148 4.67 6.65 5.39
N SER A 149 4.88 6.24 6.63
CA SER A 149 5.96 5.35 7.04
C SER A 149 5.37 4.07 7.59
N MET A 150 5.94 2.93 7.23
CA MET A 150 5.46 1.62 7.64
C MET A 150 6.62 0.69 8.00
N THR A 151 6.34 -0.25 8.90
CA THR A 151 7.27 -1.33 9.27
C THR A 151 6.58 -2.68 9.18
N PRO A 152 7.31 -3.79 9.00
CA PRO A 152 6.70 -5.10 8.88
C PRO A 152 5.96 -5.55 10.14
N ASN A 153 4.70 -5.95 9.96
CA ASN A 153 3.95 -6.67 10.96
C ASN A 153 4.47 -8.11 11.02
N THR A 154 5.18 -8.44 12.09
CA THR A 154 5.81 -9.76 12.26
C THR A 154 4.93 -10.76 13.00
N GLY A 155 3.62 -10.47 13.14
CA GLY A 155 2.68 -11.12 14.06
C GLY A 155 2.78 -12.64 14.20
N PHE A 156 3.20 -13.38 13.17
CA PHE A 156 3.51 -14.82 13.29
C PHE A 156 4.58 -15.36 12.32
N GLY A 157 5.54 -14.55 11.86
CA GLY A 157 6.49 -15.03 10.85
C GLY A 157 7.55 -14.04 10.38
N PRO A 158 8.21 -14.32 9.24
CA PRO A 158 9.17 -13.39 8.64
C PRO A 158 8.50 -12.08 8.24
N SER A 159 9.29 -11.01 8.19
CA SER A 159 8.86 -9.66 7.81
C SER A 159 8.37 -9.58 6.35
N LEU A 160 8.95 -10.41 5.48
CA LEU A 160 8.54 -10.56 4.08
C LEU A 160 8.84 -11.99 3.64
N THR A 161 7.95 -12.56 2.83
CA THR A 161 8.17 -13.83 2.12
C THR A 161 8.15 -13.58 0.63
N ALA A 162 9.05 -14.22 -0.11
CA ALA A 162 9.03 -14.21 -1.56
C ALA A 162 9.33 -15.59 -2.13
N ASN A 163 8.86 -15.83 -3.35
CA ASN A 163 9.14 -17.03 -4.12
C ASN A 163 9.47 -16.63 -5.55
N ALA A 164 10.49 -17.24 -6.15
CA ALA A 164 10.85 -16.97 -7.53
C ALA A 164 11.30 -18.22 -8.28
N TRP A 165 10.98 -18.28 -9.58
CA TRP A 165 11.64 -19.14 -10.54
C TRP A 165 12.81 -18.40 -11.16
N ILE A 166 14.00 -18.96 -11.01
CA ILE A 166 15.27 -18.36 -11.43
C ILE A 166 15.95 -19.33 -12.40
N ALA A 167 16.64 -18.80 -13.40
CA ALA A 167 17.44 -19.63 -14.30
C ALA A 167 18.48 -20.45 -13.53
N TYR A 168 18.65 -21.71 -13.92
CA TYR A 168 19.57 -22.65 -13.30
C TYR A 168 20.42 -23.33 -14.36
N ASP A 169 21.74 -23.28 -14.24
CA ASP A 169 22.63 -23.99 -15.15
C ASP A 169 22.93 -25.40 -14.61
N PRO A 170 22.42 -26.48 -15.25
CA PRO A 170 22.66 -27.84 -14.80
C PRO A 170 24.08 -28.34 -15.08
N ASP A 171 24.80 -27.74 -16.02
CA ASP A 171 26.16 -28.18 -16.39
C ASP A 171 27.17 -27.71 -15.34
N THR A 172 26.95 -26.52 -14.78
CA THR A 172 27.80 -25.94 -13.72
C THR A 172 27.23 -26.07 -12.32
N GLY A 173 25.93 -26.37 -12.19
CA GLY A 173 25.23 -26.45 -10.91
C GLY A 173 24.99 -25.07 -10.28
N THR A 174 24.89 -24.01 -11.08
CA THR A 174 24.82 -22.62 -10.60
C THR A 174 23.42 -22.04 -10.76
N ILE A 175 23.04 -21.16 -9.81
CA ILE A 175 21.80 -20.38 -9.86
C ILE A 175 22.15 -18.99 -10.39
N LEU A 176 21.45 -18.54 -11.44
CA LEU A 176 21.68 -17.25 -12.10
C LEU A 176 20.71 -16.21 -11.53
N PHE A 177 20.99 -15.69 -10.34
CA PHE A 177 20.10 -14.77 -9.62
C PHE A 177 19.83 -13.44 -10.33
N ASP A 178 20.64 -13.08 -11.33
CA ASP A 178 20.42 -11.96 -12.24
C ASP A 178 19.37 -12.25 -13.33
N GLU A 179 18.89 -13.49 -13.43
CA GLU A 179 17.89 -13.93 -14.39
C GLU A 179 16.67 -14.53 -13.68
N ILE A 180 15.91 -13.65 -13.02
CA ILE A 180 14.62 -14.01 -12.42
C ILE A 180 13.56 -14.09 -13.51
N ILE A 181 12.96 -15.27 -13.66
CA ILE A 181 11.94 -15.51 -14.68
C ILE A 181 10.58 -14.99 -14.23
N ASN A 182 10.20 -15.35 -13.01
CA ASN A 182 8.93 -14.99 -12.42
C ASN A 182 9.06 -15.03 -10.90
N GLY A 183 8.79 -13.92 -10.24
CA GLY A 183 8.89 -13.78 -8.79
C GLY A 183 7.67 -13.10 -8.19
N THR A 184 7.36 -13.46 -6.96
CA THR A 184 6.30 -12.86 -6.16
C THR A 184 6.78 -12.58 -4.74
N GLY A 185 6.32 -11.48 -4.16
CA GLY A 185 6.58 -11.13 -2.77
C GLY A 185 5.29 -10.81 -2.02
N LEU A 186 5.30 -11.01 -0.70
CA LEU A 186 4.20 -10.69 0.21
C LEU A 186 4.77 -10.15 1.53
N ALA A 187 4.25 -9.01 1.96
CA ALA A 187 4.48 -8.44 3.29
C ALA A 187 3.16 -7.89 3.87
N PHE A 188 3.07 -7.92 5.20
CA PHE A 188 2.06 -7.21 5.96
C PHE A 188 2.78 -6.11 6.75
N LEU A 189 2.26 -4.90 6.73
CA LEU A 189 2.94 -3.72 7.26
C LEU A 189 2.02 -2.96 8.22
N ASP A 190 2.60 -2.46 9.31
CA ASP A 190 2.00 -1.55 10.26
C ASP A 190 2.42 -0.12 9.92
N ALA A 191 1.48 0.80 9.90
CA ALA A 191 1.75 2.21 9.77
C ALA A 191 2.44 2.70 11.06
N THR A 192 3.47 3.54 10.92
CA THR A 192 4.28 4.02 12.05
C THR A 192 4.50 5.52 12.07
N GLY A 193 4.14 6.23 10.99
CA GLY A 193 4.28 7.68 10.92
C GLY A 193 3.95 8.26 9.54
N GLY A 194 4.27 9.55 9.36
CA GLY A 194 3.94 10.32 8.15
C GLY A 194 2.62 11.08 8.27
N ALA A 195 2.37 11.98 7.31
CA ALA A 195 1.18 12.83 7.30
C ALA A 195 -0.14 12.05 7.22
N ALA A 196 -0.16 10.90 6.52
CA ALA A 196 -1.34 10.07 6.33
C ALA A 196 -1.52 8.98 7.41
N PHE A 197 -0.60 8.86 8.37
CA PHE A 197 -0.58 7.80 9.40
C PHE A 197 -1.95 7.49 10.02
N GLY A 198 -2.64 8.52 10.51
CA GLY A 198 -3.92 8.35 11.23
C GLY A 198 -5.08 7.83 10.36
N ASN A 199 -4.90 7.75 9.04
CA ASN A 199 -5.87 7.13 8.15
C ASN A 199 -5.61 5.64 7.91
N PHE A 200 -4.40 5.15 8.20
CA PHE A 200 -3.98 3.77 7.90
C PHE A 200 -3.89 2.87 9.15
N ASP A 201 -3.57 3.43 10.33
CA ASP A 201 -3.46 2.73 11.62
C ASP A 201 -4.82 2.19 12.12
N LEU A 202 -5.20 0.99 11.67
CA LEU A 202 -6.50 0.37 11.93
C LEU A 202 -6.45 -1.11 12.29
N ASP A 203 -5.28 -1.75 12.20
CA ASP A 203 -5.10 -3.18 12.47
C ASP A 203 -6.09 -4.07 11.67
N SER A 204 -6.44 -3.63 10.46
CA SER A 204 -7.60 -4.14 9.71
C SER A 204 -7.30 -5.35 8.82
N GLN A 205 -6.03 -5.61 8.55
CA GLN A 205 -5.56 -6.72 7.72
C GLN A 205 -5.31 -7.97 8.56
N LEU A 206 -4.85 -9.03 7.89
CA LEU A 206 -4.42 -10.24 8.55
C LEU A 206 -3.32 -9.92 9.58
N PHE A 207 -3.35 -10.64 10.70
CA PHE A 207 -2.42 -10.46 11.83
C PHE A 207 -2.49 -9.10 12.53
N GLY A 208 -3.54 -8.31 12.26
CA GLY A 208 -3.68 -6.97 12.79
C GLY A 208 -2.74 -5.97 12.10
N ALA A 209 -2.37 -6.21 10.85
CA ALA A 209 -1.60 -5.25 10.08
C ALA A 209 -2.47 -4.15 9.48
N ASP A 210 -1.85 -3.05 9.05
CA ASP A 210 -2.55 -1.94 8.41
C ASP A 210 -2.65 -2.09 6.89
N ALA A 211 -1.59 -2.60 6.28
CA ALA A 211 -1.53 -2.83 4.85
C ALA A 211 -1.01 -4.23 4.49
N ARG A 212 -1.49 -4.74 3.36
CA ARG A 212 -0.92 -5.90 2.66
C ARG A 212 -0.25 -5.41 1.38
N VAL A 213 1.03 -5.73 1.23
CA VAL A 213 1.82 -5.43 0.04
C VAL A 213 2.17 -6.71 -0.69
N THR A 214 1.96 -6.73 -2.00
CA THR A 214 2.36 -7.83 -2.89
C THR A 214 3.18 -7.29 -4.04
N SER A 215 4.21 -8.03 -4.47
CA SER A 215 4.99 -7.68 -5.65
C SER A 215 4.97 -8.79 -6.69
N ARG A 216 5.19 -8.41 -7.95
CA ARG A 216 5.46 -9.30 -9.08
C ARG A 216 6.65 -8.76 -9.87
N PHE A 217 7.65 -9.59 -10.10
CA PHE A 217 8.94 -9.20 -10.69
C PHE A 217 9.53 -10.31 -11.57
N GLY A 218 10.55 -9.97 -12.37
CA GLY A 218 11.18 -10.87 -13.33
C GLY A 218 10.67 -10.70 -14.76
N VAL A 219 11.30 -11.40 -15.72
CA VAL A 219 11.08 -11.17 -17.16
C VAL A 219 9.66 -11.45 -17.65
N ARG A 220 8.87 -12.24 -16.91
CA ARG A 220 7.45 -12.50 -17.22
C ARG A 220 6.48 -11.49 -16.59
N ALA A 221 6.98 -10.63 -15.72
CA ALA A 221 6.22 -9.59 -15.03
C ALA A 221 6.76 -8.22 -15.45
N THR A 222 6.67 -7.89 -16.74
CA THR A 222 7.11 -6.59 -17.28
C THR A 222 5.90 -5.71 -17.68
N PRO A 223 5.75 -4.49 -17.15
CA PRO A 223 6.58 -3.91 -16.09
C PRO A 223 6.39 -4.65 -14.76
N GLU A 224 7.41 -4.62 -13.92
CA GLU A 224 7.29 -5.13 -12.56
C GLU A 224 6.27 -4.27 -11.80
N ASN A 225 5.56 -4.86 -10.86
CA ASN A 225 4.52 -4.15 -10.12
C ASN A 225 4.56 -4.47 -8.63
N LEU A 226 4.33 -3.44 -7.82
CA LEU A 226 4.01 -3.54 -6.42
C LEU A 226 2.58 -3.02 -6.20
N THR A 227 1.78 -3.81 -5.49
CA THR A 227 0.41 -3.45 -5.12
C THR A 227 0.30 -3.38 -3.61
N MET A 228 -0.21 -2.26 -3.09
CA MET A 228 -0.53 -2.09 -1.66
C MET A 228 -2.04 -2.01 -1.49
N ASN A 229 -2.57 -2.75 -0.51
CA ASN A 229 -3.97 -2.67 -0.11
C ASN A 229 -4.07 -2.35 1.38
N ALA A 230 -4.87 -1.36 1.76
CA ALA A 230 -5.13 -0.98 3.14
C ALA A 230 -6.60 -0.56 3.31
N VAL A 231 -7.16 -0.82 4.49
CA VAL A 231 -8.43 -0.18 4.88
C VAL A 231 -8.08 1.20 5.42
N THR A 232 -8.87 2.21 5.10
CA THR A 232 -8.60 3.57 5.58
C THR A 232 -9.84 4.20 6.21
N VAL A 233 -9.61 5.05 7.21
CA VAL A 233 -10.71 5.81 7.85
C VAL A 233 -11.13 6.94 6.91
N PRO A 234 -12.43 7.10 6.63
CA PRO A 234 -12.97 8.33 6.06
C PRO A 234 -12.59 9.56 6.90
N GLU A 235 -12.44 10.73 6.27
CA GLU A 235 -12.16 11.96 7.01
C GLU A 235 -13.14 12.17 8.20
N PRO A 236 -12.71 12.84 9.29
CA PRO A 236 -13.48 13.02 10.51
C PRO A 236 -14.76 13.88 10.40
N ALA A 237 -15.38 14.02 9.22
CA ALA A 237 -16.70 14.62 9.07
C ALA A 237 -17.75 13.99 10.00
N SER A 238 -17.57 12.71 10.39
CA SER A 238 -18.38 12.05 11.42
C SER A 238 -18.26 12.71 12.79
N LEU A 239 -17.08 13.21 13.19
CA LEU A 239 -16.88 13.98 14.43
C LEU A 239 -17.50 15.37 14.32
N ALA A 240 -17.42 16.02 13.16
CA ALA A 240 -18.08 17.31 12.94
C ALA A 240 -19.61 17.18 13.01
N ILE A 241 -20.19 16.13 12.43
CA ILE A 241 -21.63 15.84 12.53
C ILE A 241 -22.03 15.45 13.95
N LEU A 242 -21.22 14.63 14.65
CA LEU A 242 -21.45 14.32 16.07
C LEU A 242 -21.38 15.58 16.93
N GLY A 243 -20.39 16.44 16.71
CA GLY A 243 -20.20 17.71 17.40
C GLY A 243 -21.34 18.69 17.12
N LEU A 244 -21.78 18.81 15.86
CA LEU A 244 -22.95 19.60 15.47
C LEU A 244 -24.25 19.00 16.04
N GLY A 245 -24.35 17.68 16.11
CA GLY A 245 -25.48 16.97 16.73
C GLY A 245 -25.56 17.22 18.22
N LEU A 246 -24.42 17.19 18.93
CA LEU A 246 -24.32 17.53 20.35
C LEU A 246 -24.57 19.01 20.61
N LEU A 247 -24.08 19.92 19.77
CA LEU A 247 -24.40 21.34 19.83
C LEU A 247 -25.89 21.60 19.60
N GLY A 248 -26.50 20.92 18.64
CA GLY A 248 -27.94 20.96 18.37
C GLY A 248 -28.76 20.47 19.56
N MET A 249 -28.37 19.33 20.17
CA MET A 249 -29.00 18.81 21.38
C MET A 249 -28.80 19.75 22.58
N GLY A 250 -27.61 20.33 22.75
CA GLY A 250 -27.32 21.32 23.78
C GLY A 250 -28.16 22.58 23.65
N ALA A 251 -28.37 23.08 22.43
CA ALA A 251 -29.24 24.23 22.15
C ALA A 251 -30.73 23.92 22.40
N LEU A 252 -31.17 22.70 22.09
CA LEU A 252 -32.55 22.23 22.36
C LEU A 252 -32.80 22.00 23.86
N SER A 253 -31.80 21.52 24.61
CA SER A 253 -31.91 21.32 26.06
C SER A 253 -32.09 22.63 26.83
N ARG A 254 -31.47 23.73 26.37
CA ARG A 254 -31.61 25.07 26.97
C ARG A 254 -32.99 25.67 26.77
N ARG A 255 -33.71 25.33 25.69
CA ARG A 255 -35.07 25.82 25.44
C ARG A 255 -36.14 25.26 26.38
N ARG A 256 -35.87 24.16 27.11
CA ARG A 256 -36.82 23.61 28.09
C ARG A 256 -36.79 24.31 29.46
N LYS A 257 -35.86 25.24 29.68
CA LYS A 257 -35.71 26.02 30.94
C LYS A 257 -36.21 27.47 30.84
N ALA A 258 -36.86 27.86 29.75
CA ALA A 258 -37.49 29.17 29.56
C ALA A 258 -39.00 29.02 29.43
#